data_AF-A0A1A8LEC5-F1
#
_entry.id   AF-A0A1A8LEC5-F1
#
_cell.length_a   1.000
_cell.length_b   1.000
_cell.length_c   1.000
_cell.angle_alpha   90.00
_cell.angle_beta   90.00
_cell.angle_gamma   90.00
#
_symmetry.space_group_name_H-M   'P 1'
#
loop_
_entity.id
_entity.type
_entity.pdbx_description
1 polymer ?
#
loop_
_entity_poly.entity_id
_entity_poly.type
_entity_poly.pdbx_seq_one_letter_code
_entity_poly.pdbx_strand_id
1 'polypeptide(L)' 'MMDLKRNKVIDIQLVQSNEVGNSVRMEKEGFVRSLSTLLERGVDVQQVVTDRHTGVQMYLREEKQEISHY' A
#
# COMPACT_ATOMS: atom_id res chain seq x y z
N MET A 1 7.25 -0.37 0.25
CA MET A 1 6.88 1.06 0.39
C MET A 1 8.12 1.94 0.52
N MET A 2 8.04 3.17 0.00
CA MET A 2 9.16 4.12 -0.05
C MET A 2 8.78 5.43 0.64
N ASP A 3 9.68 5.94 1.48
CA ASP A 3 9.63 7.32 1.97
C ASP A 3 10.29 8.23 0.93
N LEU A 4 9.48 8.99 0.20
CA LEU A 4 9.93 9.89 -0.86
C LEU A 4 10.78 11.05 -0.34
N LYS A 5 10.54 11.52 0.89
CA LYS A 5 11.29 12.64 1.48
C LYS A 5 12.71 12.21 1.85
N ARG A 6 12.86 10.98 2.35
CA ARG A 6 14.17 10.43 2.75
C ARG A 6 14.85 9.64 1.63
N ASN A 7 14.15 9.40 0.52
CA ASN A 7 14.59 8.54 -0.58
C ASN A 7 15.00 7.13 -0.08
N LYS A 8 14.19 6.55 0.81
CA LYS A 8 14.48 5.25 1.44
C LYS A 8 13.33 4.27 1.25
N VAL A 9 13.68 3.03 0.95
CA VAL A 9 12.74 1.90 1.06
C VAL A 9 12.58 1.59 2.54
N ILE A 10 11.35 1.74 3.04
CA ILE A 10 11.03 1.55 4.47
C ILE A 10 10.36 0.21 4.74
N ASP A 11 9.84 -0.44 3.70
CA ASP A 11 9.14 -1.70 3.83
C ASP A 11 9.18 -2.49 2.51
N ILE A 12 9.31 -3.82 2.58
CA ILE A 12 9.28 -4.73 1.42
C ILE A 12 8.37 -5.90 1.80
N GLN A 13 7.37 -6.19 0.97
CA GLN A 13 6.43 -7.28 1.16
C GLN A 13 6.63 -8.34 0.08
N LEU A 14 6.83 -9.59 0.50
CA LEU A 14 6.77 -10.74 -0.39
C LEU A 14 5.33 -11.24 -0.42
N VAL A 15 4.72 -11.21 -1.61
CA VAL A 15 3.38 -11.74 -1.85
C VAL A 15 3.46 -12.80 -2.94
N GLN A 16 2.67 -13.87 -2.84
CA GLN A 16 2.60 -14.97 -3.77
C GLN A 16 1.18 -15.14 -4.31
N SER A 17 1.03 -15.41 -5.61
CA SER A 17 -0.29 -15.50 -6.25
C SER A 17 -1.19 -16.60 -5.68
N ASN A 18 -0.61 -17.69 -5.16
CA ASN A 18 -1.33 -18.79 -4.51
C ASN A 18 -1.98 -18.37 -3.18
N GLU A 19 -1.45 -17.38 -2.48
CA GLU A 19 -2.01 -16.91 -1.20
C GLU A 19 -3.17 -15.92 -1.39
N VAL A 20 -3.18 -15.18 -2.51
CA VAL A 20 -4.20 -14.17 -2.85
C VAL A 20 -5.18 -14.61 -3.96
N GLY A 21 -4.96 -15.81 -4.51
CA GLY A 21 -5.76 -16.47 -5.54
C GLY A 21 -5.39 -16.11 -6.99
N ASN A 22 -4.86 -14.92 -7.26
CA ASN A 22 -4.33 -14.56 -8.58
C ASN A 22 -3.28 -13.44 -8.51
N SER A 23 -2.53 -13.27 -9.61
CA SER A 23 -1.47 -12.26 -9.70
C SER A 23 -1.98 -10.83 -9.63
N VAL A 24 -3.17 -10.55 -10.17
CA VAL A 24 -3.77 -9.20 -10.19
C VAL A 24 -4.00 -8.66 -8.77
N ARG A 25 -4.30 -9.54 -7.81
CA ARG A 25 -4.54 -9.14 -6.41
C ARG A 25 -3.26 -8.94 -5.61
N MET A 26 -2.12 -9.43 -6.10
CA MET A 26 -0.85 -9.39 -5.34
C MET A 26 -0.41 -7.97 -5.04
N GLU A 27 -0.61 -7.05 -5.99
CA GLU A 27 -0.21 -5.65 -5.82
C GLU A 27 -1.06 -4.95 -4.77
N LYS A 28 -2.40 -5.12 -4.83
CA LYS A 28 -3.30 -4.61 -3.79
C LYS A 28 -2.93 -5.19 -2.41
N GLU A 29 -2.72 -6.50 -2.33
CA GLU A 29 -2.38 -7.15 -1.07
C GLU A 29 -1.05 -6.64 -0.50
N GLY A 30 -0.01 -6.56 -1.33
CA GLY A 30 1.30 -6.04 -0.93
C GLY A 30 1.21 -4.60 -0.43
N PHE A 31 0.39 -3.77 -1.08
CA PHE A 31 0.08 -2.42 -0.63
C PHE A 31 -0.60 -2.40 0.74
N VAL A 32 -1.68 -3.18 0.91
CA VAL A 32 -2.43 -3.26 2.18
C VAL A 32 -1.52 -3.71 3.32
N ARG A 33 -0.73 -4.78 3.13
CA ARG A 33 0.22 -5.29 4.13
C ARG A 33 1.26 -4.24 4.52
N SER A 34 1.84 -3.55 3.53
CA SER A 34 2.82 -2.48 3.78
C SER A 34 2.20 -1.34 4.58
N LEU A 35 1.00 -0.89 4.18
CA LEU A 35 0.31 0.23 4.82
C LEU A 35 -0.09 -0.12 6.27
N SER A 36 -0.67 -1.29 6.49
CA SER A 36 -1.02 -1.76 7.83
C SER A 36 0.22 -1.85 8.73
N THR A 37 1.33 -2.37 8.23
CA THR A 37 2.60 -2.45 8.97
C THR A 37 3.08 -1.07 9.44
N LEU A 38 2.93 -0.03 8.61
CA LEU A 38 3.31 1.33 8.99
C LEU A 38 2.37 1.90 10.06
N LEU A 39 1.06 1.77 9.86
CA LEU A 39 0.06 2.26 10.81
C LEU A 39 0.19 1.57 12.18
N GLU A 40 0.40 0.25 12.20
CA GLU A 40 0.63 -0.54 13.43
C GLU A 40 1.91 -0.11 14.17
N ARG A 41 2.93 0.34 13.44
CA ARG A 41 4.17 0.90 14.02
C ARG A 41 4.02 2.37 14.47
N GLY A 42 2.81 2.92 14.41
CA GLY A 42 2.51 4.31 14.80
C GLY A 42 2.99 5.35 13.79
N VAL A 43 3.25 4.95 12.54
CA VAL A 43 3.58 5.90 11.47
C VAL A 43 2.29 6.51 10.95
N ASP A 44 2.14 7.82 11.10
CA ASP A 44 1.05 8.59 10.50
C ASP A 44 1.30 8.76 8.99
N VAL A 45 0.48 8.13 8.16
CA VAL A 45 0.58 8.16 6.69
C VAL A 45 -0.49 9.11 6.14
N GLN A 46 -0.07 10.31 5.77
CA GLN A 46 -0.98 11.35 5.27
C GLN A 46 -1.16 11.31 3.75
N GLN A 47 -0.12 10.88 3.03
CA GLN A 47 -0.07 10.91 1.57
C GLN A 47 0.55 9.64 1.02
N VAL A 48 -0.07 9.11 -0.04
CA VAL A 48 0.41 7.96 -0.79
C VAL A 48 0.45 8.32 -2.27
N VAL A 49 1.52 7.91 -2.95
CA VAL A 49 1.64 8.00 -4.41
C VAL A 49 1.76 6.59 -4.95
N THR A 50 0.87 6.19 -5.86
CA THR A 50 0.98 4.91 -6.57
C THR A 50 0.80 5.10 -8.06
N ASP A 51 1.04 4.05 -8.83
CA ASP A 51 0.63 4.01 -10.21
C ASP A 51 -0.91 3.90 -10.35
N ARG A 52 -1.41 3.75 -11.57
CA ARG A 52 -2.85 3.68 -11.88
C ARG A 52 -3.45 2.29 -11.60
N HIS A 53 -3.01 1.59 -10.56
CA HIS A 53 -3.59 0.31 -10.17
C HIS A 53 -4.98 0.49 -9.53
N THR A 54 -6.03 0.10 -10.26
CA THR A 54 -7.43 0.33 -9.88
C THR A 54 -7.82 -0.30 -8.54
N GLY A 55 -7.22 -1.45 -8.19
CA GLY A 55 -7.48 -2.12 -6.91
C GLY A 55 -6.97 -1.36 -5.69
N VAL A 56 -5.88 -0.60 -5.84
CA VAL A 56 -5.31 0.23 -4.76
C VAL A 56 -6.10 1.51 -4.62
N GLN A 57 -6.43 2.16 -5.75
CA GLN A 57 -7.29 3.36 -5.79
C GLN A 57 -8.64 3.11 -5.10
N MET A 58 -9.28 2.00 -5.42
CA MET A 58 -10.56 1.62 -4.83
C MET A 58 -10.44 1.39 -3.32
N TYR A 59 -9.41 0.68 -2.86
CA TYR A 59 -9.15 0.46 -1.45
C TYR A 59 -8.90 1.76 -0.68
N LEU A 60 -8.06 2.65 -1.20
CA LEU A 60 -7.79 3.95 -0.56
C LEU A 60 -9.06 4.80 -0.44
N ARG A 61 -9.87 4.83 -1.50
CA ARG A 61 -11.14 5.56 -1.52
C ARG A 61 -12.17 4.99 -0.54
N GLU A 62 -12.23 3.66 -0.40
CA GLU A 62 -13.27 3.00 0.39
C GLU A 62 -12.89 2.82 1.86
N GLU A 63 -11.62 2.54 2.16
CA GLU A 63 -11.19 2.16 3.50
C GLU A 63 -10.21 3.13 4.16
N LYS A 64 -9.61 4.06 3.41
CA LYS A 64 -8.57 4.98 3.90
C LYS A 64 -8.78 6.41 3.40
N GLN A 65 -10.01 6.93 3.58
CA GLN A 65 -10.43 8.26 3.11
C GLN A 65 -9.61 9.42 3.66
N GLU A 66 -8.94 9.24 4.79
CA GLU A 66 -8.09 10.25 5.42
C GLU A 66 -6.72 10.39 4.73
N ILE A 67 -6.33 9.40 3.92
CA ILE A 67 -5.04 9.40 3.22
C ILE A 67 -5.24 10.02 1.84
N SER A 68 -4.50 11.10 1.54
CA SER A 68 -4.50 11.69 0.21
C SER A 68 -3.77 10.79 -0.78
N HIS A 69 -4.42 10.49 -1.91
CA HIS A 69 -3.86 9.64 -2.96
C HIS A 69 -3.56 10.46 -4.23
N TYR A 70 -2.35 10.30 -4.78
CA TYR A 70 -1.86 10.97 -6.00
C TYR A 70 -1.37 9.96 -7.04
#